data_AF-A0A7J7N7Z9-F1
#
_entry.id   AF-A0A7J7N7Z9-F1
#
_cell.length_a   1.000
_cell.length_b   1.000
_cell.length_c   1.000
_cell.angle_alpha   90.00
_cell.angle_beta   90.00
_cell.angle_gamma   90.00
#
_symmetry.space_group_name_H-M   'P 1'
#
loop_
_entity.id
_entity.type
_entity.pdbx_description
1 polymer ?
#
loop_
_entity_poly.entity_id
_entity_poly.type
_entity_poly.pdbx_seq_one_letter_code
_entity_poly.pdbx_strand_id
1 'polypeptide(L)'
;MSLILQSTIITRTQPKKRIVRSKPRLVSVSCDLQHNKEGSNHCRRNVLVGLGSLCGVALSYPMVGKADYGPPPLQPISEFGLIPRPLNNVIRALVDRPKKEREVEVLVVGGVEVPNDEPLRFDVYVAEPEGNLADPDYGEFVGSEVDIAHPRRRGDTGMLKLGITELVEDIGAEDADKLVVTLVPRTGQVIIGGVWIESM
;
A
#
# COMPACT_ATOMS: atom_id res chain seq x y z
N MET A 1 13.73 -40.34 43.57
CA MET A 1 12.88 -39.40 44.34
C MET A 1 12.48 -38.28 43.39
N SER A 2 11.29 -38.37 42.80
CA SER A 2 10.77 -37.36 41.86
C SER A 2 10.08 -36.24 42.63
N LEU A 3 10.45 -34.99 42.35
CA LEU A 3 9.72 -33.81 42.80
C LEU A 3 9.00 -33.20 41.59
N ILE A 4 7.67 -33.27 41.61
CA ILE A 4 6.78 -32.66 40.62
C ILE A 4 6.47 -31.24 41.11
N LEU A 5 6.91 -30.22 40.38
CA LEU A 5 6.54 -28.82 40.63
C LEU A 5 5.18 -28.55 39.97
N GLN A 6 4.13 -28.39 40.77
CA GLN A 6 2.82 -27.91 40.30
C GLN A 6 2.87 -26.41 40.05
N SER A 7 2.63 -25.98 38.81
CA SER A 7 2.55 -24.58 38.41
C SER A 7 1.13 -24.05 38.64
N THR A 8 0.97 -23.09 39.54
CA THR A 8 -0.30 -22.39 39.78
C THR A 8 -0.47 -21.25 38.79
N ILE A 9 -1.47 -21.32 37.91
CA ILE A 9 -1.79 -20.26 36.93
C ILE A 9 -2.75 -19.27 37.58
N ILE A 10 -2.27 -18.06 37.86
CA ILE A 10 -3.09 -16.93 38.32
C ILE A 10 -3.63 -16.19 37.09
N THR A 11 -4.92 -16.30 36.82
CA THR A 11 -5.60 -15.54 35.75
C THR A 11 -5.90 -14.13 36.25
N ARG A 12 -5.33 -13.13 35.60
CA ARG A 12 -5.51 -11.70 35.93
C ARG A 12 -6.39 -11.04 34.85
N THR A 13 -7.66 -10.86 35.17
CA THR A 13 -8.67 -10.19 34.33
C THR A 13 -8.35 -8.70 34.21
N GLN A 14 -8.20 -8.18 32.98
CA GLN A 14 -8.00 -6.76 32.72
C GLN A 14 -9.32 -6.07 32.33
N PRO A 15 -9.59 -4.83 32.79
CA PRO A 15 -10.82 -4.10 32.48
C PRO A 15 -10.83 -3.52 31.05
N LYS A 16 -11.96 -3.69 30.35
CA LYS A 16 -12.24 -3.09 29.03
C LYS A 16 -12.21 -1.56 29.10
N LYS A 17 -11.29 -0.91 28.38
CA LYS A 17 -11.35 0.54 28.11
C LYS A 17 -12.19 0.80 26.87
N ARG A 18 -13.15 1.72 27.03
CA ARG A 18 -14.13 2.17 26.03
C ARG A 18 -13.45 3.15 25.06
N ILE A 19 -13.32 2.76 23.80
CA ILE A 19 -12.81 3.61 22.72
C ILE A 19 -13.92 4.57 22.28
N VAL A 20 -13.68 5.88 22.40
CA VAL A 20 -14.56 6.93 21.86
C VAL A 20 -14.07 7.24 20.45
N ARG A 21 -14.93 6.99 19.44
CA ARG A 21 -14.65 7.29 18.03
C ARG A 21 -14.79 8.80 17.78
N SER A 22 -13.70 9.48 17.44
CA SER A 22 -13.75 10.81 16.81
C SER A 22 -13.89 10.64 15.30
N LYS A 23 -14.84 11.38 14.70
CA LYS A 23 -15.10 11.36 13.24
C LYS A 23 -13.95 12.03 12.48
N PRO A 24 -13.45 11.46 11.38
CA PRO A 24 -12.54 12.18 10.49
C PRO A 24 -13.28 13.30 9.75
N ARG A 25 -12.67 14.48 9.65
CA ARG A 25 -13.16 15.58 8.80
C ARG A 25 -12.78 15.26 7.35
N LEU A 26 -13.79 15.03 6.51
CA LEU A 26 -13.65 14.99 5.06
C LEU A 26 -13.32 16.40 4.56
N VAL A 27 -12.22 16.57 3.82
CA VAL A 27 -11.98 17.77 3.02
C VAL A 27 -12.30 17.39 1.58
N SER A 28 -13.48 17.77 1.10
CA SER A 28 -13.90 17.61 -0.29
C SER A 28 -13.45 18.83 -1.09
N VAL A 29 -12.62 18.63 -2.12
CA VAL A 29 -12.41 19.63 -3.17
C VAL A 29 -13.34 19.25 -4.31
N SER A 30 -14.42 20.00 -4.50
CA SER A 30 -15.30 19.90 -5.68
C SER A 30 -14.90 20.99 -6.66
N CYS A 31 -14.59 20.61 -7.89
CA CYS A 31 -14.48 21.54 -9.01
C CYS A 31 -15.63 21.24 -9.96
N ASP A 32 -16.72 22.00 -9.81
CA ASP A 32 -17.83 21.99 -10.76
C ASP A 32 -17.54 23.01 -11.89
N LEU A 33 -17.41 22.50 -13.11
CA LEU A 33 -17.42 23.31 -14.32
C LEU A 33 -18.84 23.27 -14.89
N GLN A 34 -19.64 24.29 -14.58
CA GLN A 34 -20.85 24.57 -15.35
C GLN A 34 -20.79 25.98 -15.93
N HIS A 35 -21.08 26.01 -17.22
CA HIS A 35 -21.01 27.17 -18.09
C HIS A 35 -22.31 27.99 -17.99
N ASN A 36 -22.15 29.30 -18.21
CA ASN A 36 -23.08 30.24 -18.87
C ASN A 36 -23.99 31.19 -18.02
N LYS A 37 -23.54 32.46 -18.00
CA LYS A 37 -24.21 33.80 -18.12
C LYS A 37 -25.67 33.97 -17.62
N GLU A 38 -26.02 35.04 -16.89
CA GLU A 38 -26.16 36.44 -17.40
C GLU A 38 -26.21 37.51 -16.26
N GLY A 39 -26.12 38.80 -16.60
CA GLY A 39 -25.69 39.95 -15.77
C GLY A 39 -26.62 40.42 -14.62
N SER A 40 -26.29 41.44 -13.83
CA SER A 40 -25.58 42.70 -14.12
C SER A 40 -25.07 43.44 -12.86
N ASN A 41 -24.13 44.37 -13.09
CA ASN A 41 -23.75 45.58 -12.32
C ASN A 41 -22.77 45.50 -11.12
N HIS A 42 -21.49 45.39 -11.48
CA HIS A 42 -20.33 46.22 -11.10
C HIS A 42 -20.33 46.97 -9.75
N CYS A 43 -19.41 46.56 -8.85
CA CYS A 43 -18.20 47.35 -8.56
C CYS A 43 -17.29 46.60 -7.57
N ARG A 44 -16.04 46.29 -7.95
CA ARG A 44 -14.81 46.80 -7.29
C ARG A 44 -13.54 46.17 -7.86
N ARG A 45 -12.66 47.07 -8.33
CA ARG A 45 -11.18 47.02 -8.34
C ARG A 45 -10.54 46.33 -9.55
N ASN A 46 -9.92 47.21 -10.35
CA ASN A 46 -8.87 46.98 -11.31
C ASN A 46 -7.95 45.81 -10.94
N VAL A 47 -8.03 44.74 -11.74
CA VAL A 47 -6.84 44.03 -12.17
C VAL A 47 -6.82 44.16 -13.68
N LEU A 48 -5.79 44.82 -14.18
CA LEU A 48 -5.52 45.03 -15.60
C LEU A 48 -5.27 43.66 -16.23
N VAL A 49 -6.31 43.02 -16.75
CA VAL A 49 -6.17 41.85 -17.62
C VAL A 49 -5.72 42.38 -18.97
N GLY A 50 -4.40 42.46 -19.16
CA GLY A 50 -3.78 42.91 -20.40
C GLY A 50 -4.20 42.01 -21.55
N LEU A 51 -5.13 42.51 -22.37
CA LEU A 51 -5.29 42.11 -23.76
C LEU A 51 -4.07 42.62 -24.52
N GLY A 52 -3.23 41.72 -25.01
CA GLY A 52 -2.04 42.06 -25.77
C GLY A 52 -1.54 40.91 -26.64
N SER A 53 -2.09 40.86 -27.86
CA SER A 53 -1.50 40.28 -29.08
C SER A 53 -1.32 38.76 -29.17
N LEU A 54 -2.29 38.10 -29.83
CA LEU A 54 -1.98 36.97 -30.70
C LEU A 54 -0.99 37.46 -31.78
N CYS A 55 0.27 37.02 -31.72
CA CYS A 55 1.08 36.90 -32.92
C CYS A 55 1.02 35.43 -33.33
N GLY A 56 0.19 35.13 -34.32
CA GLY A 56 0.09 33.79 -34.90
C GLY A 56 1.37 33.47 -35.67
N VAL A 57 2.35 32.90 -34.98
CA VAL A 57 3.36 32.07 -35.64
C VAL A 57 2.82 30.66 -35.57
N ALA A 58 2.42 30.12 -36.73
CA ALA A 58 2.25 28.70 -36.90
C ALA A 58 3.64 28.05 -36.76
N LEU A 59 4.09 27.88 -35.52
CA LEU A 59 5.01 26.81 -35.22
C LEU A 59 4.21 25.57 -35.53
N SER A 60 4.47 24.98 -36.70
CA SER A 60 4.29 23.56 -36.90
C SER A 60 5.16 22.89 -35.84
N TYR A 61 4.66 22.80 -34.61
CA TYR A 61 5.12 21.79 -33.68
C TYR A 61 4.96 20.51 -34.49
N PRO A 62 6.05 19.80 -34.80
CA PRO A 62 5.88 18.44 -35.27
C PRO A 62 5.01 17.81 -34.18
N MET A 63 3.78 17.44 -34.55
CA MET A 63 2.99 16.52 -33.76
C MET A 63 3.87 15.29 -33.70
N VAL A 64 4.69 15.21 -32.65
CA VAL A 64 5.49 14.04 -32.33
C VAL A 64 4.45 12.94 -32.32
N GLY A 65 4.52 12.09 -33.34
CA GLY A 65 3.60 10.98 -33.47
C GLY A 65 3.56 10.28 -32.12
N LYS A 66 2.36 9.86 -31.69
CA LYS A 66 2.25 8.87 -30.62
C LYS A 66 3.20 7.74 -31.03
N ALA A 67 4.36 7.67 -30.41
CA ALA A 67 5.16 6.47 -30.47
C ALA A 67 4.25 5.41 -29.87
N ASP A 68 3.89 4.45 -30.71
CA ASP A 68 3.15 3.26 -30.33
C ASP A 68 4.06 2.46 -29.41
N TYR A 69 4.12 2.87 -28.14
CA TYR A 69 4.76 2.10 -27.10
C TYR A 69 3.84 0.91 -26.85
N GLY A 70 4.18 -0.22 -27.46
CA GLY A 70 3.56 -1.50 -27.14
C GLY A 70 3.57 -1.75 -25.62
N PRO A 71 2.73 -2.68 -25.13
CA PRO A 71 2.60 -2.93 -23.71
C PRO A 71 3.99 -3.18 -23.09
N PRO A 72 4.30 -2.53 -21.97
CA PRO A 72 5.62 -2.64 -21.38
C PRO A 72 5.90 -4.09 -20.96
N PRO A 73 7.16 -4.54 -21.05
CA PRO A 73 7.48 -5.95 -20.85
C PRO A 73 7.28 -6.37 -19.40
N LEU A 74 6.66 -7.54 -19.22
CA LEU A 74 6.48 -8.17 -17.92
C LEU A 74 7.82 -8.54 -17.28
N GLN A 75 7.87 -8.53 -15.95
CA GLN A 75 9.07 -8.80 -15.17
C GLN A 75 9.00 -10.17 -14.50
N PRO A 76 10.05 -11.01 -14.58
CA PRO A 76 10.08 -12.27 -13.86
C PRO A 76 10.17 -12.04 -12.35
N ILE A 77 9.35 -12.78 -11.60
CA ILE A 77 9.29 -12.73 -10.14
C ILE A 77 9.59 -14.12 -9.56
N SER A 78 10.14 -14.12 -8.35
CA SER A 78 10.40 -15.32 -7.57
C SER A 78 9.70 -15.21 -6.21
N GLU A 79 9.60 -16.31 -5.49
CA GLU A 79 9.06 -16.32 -4.13
C GLU A 79 9.94 -15.52 -3.15
N PHE A 80 9.39 -15.12 -2.01
CA PHE A 80 10.13 -14.34 -1.01
C PHE A 80 11.33 -15.13 -0.44
N GLY A 81 11.15 -16.45 -0.24
CA GLY A 81 12.12 -17.35 0.35
C GLY A 81 12.02 -17.44 1.88
N LEU A 82 12.92 -18.22 2.49
CA LEU A 82 12.97 -18.47 3.94
C LEU A 82 13.99 -17.60 4.69
N ILE A 83 14.79 -16.83 3.95
CA ILE A 83 15.86 -16.02 4.51
C ILE A 83 15.33 -14.59 4.68
N PRO A 84 15.40 -14.00 5.89
CA PRO A 84 15.02 -12.61 6.09
C PRO A 84 15.79 -11.65 5.19
N ARG A 85 15.12 -10.63 4.68
CA ARG A 85 15.69 -9.70 3.69
C ARG A 85 15.58 -8.25 4.15
N PRO A 86 16.64 -7.44 4.03
CA PRO A 86 16.53 -5.99 4.22
C PRO A 86 15.72 -5.38 3.08
N LEU A 87 14.74 -4.56 3.42
CA LEU A 87 13.88 -3.84 2.47
C LEU A 87 14.53 -2.50 2.10
N ASN A 88 15.72 -2.53 1.51
CA ASN A 88 16.42 -1.33 1.05
C ASN A 88 15.91 -0.84 -0.31
N ASN A 89 15.38 -1.76 -1.12
CA ASN A 89 14.79 -1.53 -2.42
C ASN A 89 13.41 -2.19 -2.47
N VAL A 90 12.67 -1.91 -3.54
CA VAL A 90 11.41 -2.61 -3.81
C VAL A 90 11.66 -4.10 -3.90
N ILE A 91 10.90 -4.88 -3.12
CA ILE A 91 10.88 -6.34 -3.19
C ILE A 91 9.52 -6.74 -3.74
N ARG A 92 9.54 -7.55 -4.80
CA ARG A 92 8.34 -8.19 -5.34
C ARG A 92 8.48 -9.68 -5.14
N ALA A 93 7.44 -10.33 -4.66
CA ALA A 93 7.43 -11.75 -4.36
C ALA A 93 6.13 -12.41 -4.79
N LEU A 94 6.23 -13.62 -5.32
CA LEU A 94 5.08 -14.51 -5.49
C LEU A 94 4.72 -15.14 -4.14
N VAL A 95 3.44 -15.13 -3.80
CA VAL A 95 2.91 -15.67 -2.55
C VAL A 95 1.73 -16.58 -2.84
N ASP A 96 1.79 -17.81 -2.33
CA ASP A 96 0.74 -18.81 -2.52
C ASP A 96 -0.54 -18.44 -1.73
N ARG A 97 -1.69 -18.64 -2.37
CA ARG A 97 -3.00 -18.43 -1.75
C ARG A 97 -3.58 -19.73 -1.19
N PRO A 98 -4.22 -19.69 0.00
CA PRO A 98 -5.04 -20.79 0.47
C PRO A 98 -6.38 -20.81 -0.29
N LYS A 99 -6.59 -21.77 -1.20
CA LYS A 99 -7.83 -21.91 -1.99
C LYS A 99 -9.02 -22.45 -1.19
N LYS A 100 -9.46 -21.70 -0.19
CA LYS A 100 -10.63 -22.05 0.60
C LYS A 100 -11.73 -21.04 0.36
N GLU A 101 -12.69 -21.45 -0.45
CA GLU A 101 -13.87 -20.65 -0.74
C GLU A 101 -14.58 -20.27 0.58
N ARG A 102 -14.78 -18.96 0.79
CA ARG A 102 -15.50 -18.31 1.91
C ARG A 102 -14.74 -18.11 3.24
N GLU A 103 -13.44 -18.37 3.30
CA GLU A 103 -12.62 -17.97 4.45
C GLU A 103 -12.05 -16.55 4.27
N VAL A 104 -11.73 -15.86 5.37
CA VAL A 104 -11.16 -14.51 5.30
C VAL A 104 -9.67 -14.63 4.99
N GLU A 105 -9.24 -14.09 3.86
CA GLU A 105 -7.84 -14.07 3.45
C GLU A 105 -7.13 -12.87 4.07
N VAL A 106 -6.02 -13.14 4.74
CA VAL A 106 -5.20 -12.13 5.41
C VAL A 106 -3.76 -12.23 4.94
N LEU A 107 -3.28 -11.19 4.26
CA LEU A 107 -1.87 -11.01 3.92
C LEU A 107 -1.09 -10.64 5.18
N VAL A 108 -0.03 -11.41 5.44
CA VAL A 108 0.84 -11.24 6.59
C VAL A 108 2.25 -10.91 6.14
N VAL A 109 2.77 -9.77 6.59
CA VAL A 109 4.18 -9.41 6.48
C VAL A 109 4.79 -9.58 7.87
N GLY A 110 5.57 -10.64 8.05
CA GLY A 110 6.09 -11.07 9.33
C GLY A 110 7.57 -10.81 9.53
N GLY A 111 8.00 -10.84 10.80
CA GLY A 111 9.38 -10.61 11.18
C GLY A 111 9.85 -9.19 10.82
N VAL A 112 9.01 -8.19 11.08
CA VAL A 112 9.30 -6.78 10.80
C VAL A 112 10.25 -6.27 11.88
N GLU A 113 11.54 -6.26 11.56
CA GLU A 113 12.61 -5.84 12.46
C GLU A 113 13.14 -4.47 12.05
N VAL A 114 13.11 -3.54 12.99
CA VAL A 114 13.69 -2.20 12.81
C VAL A 114 15.03 -2.18 13.55
N PRO A 115 16.16 -2.12 12.84
CA PRO A 115 17.48 -2.29 13.46
C PRO A 115 17.89 -1.09 14.32
N ASN A 116 17.33 0.09 14.05
CA ASN A 116 17.58 1.34 14.76
C ASN A 116 16.27 1.89 15.31
N ASP A 117 16.29 2.67 16.40
CA ASP A 117 15.10 3.40 16.89
C ASP A 117 14.77 4.62 15.99
N GLU A 118 14.77 4.41 14.67
CA GLU A 118 14.44 5.39 13.63
C GLU A 118 13.01 5.16 13.10
N PRO A 119 12.34 6.20 12.61
CA PRO A 119 11.01 6.04 12.04
C PRO A 119 11.08 5.15 10.79
N LEU A 120 10.13 4.23 10.67
CA LEU A 120 9.99 3.33 9.55
C LEU A 120 8.66 3.57 8.85
N ARG A 121 8.68 3.52 7.52
CA ARG A 121 7.49 3.32 6.71
C ARG A 121 7.78 2.48 5.47
N PHE A 122 6.90 1.53 5.19
CA PHE A 122 6.82 0.89 3.87
C PHE A 122 5.36 0.70 3.46
N ASP A 123 5.14 0.67 2.15
CA ASP A 123 3.82 0.44 1.54
C ASP A 123 3.75 -0.97 0.94
N VAL A 124 2.55 -1.52 0.89
CA VAL A 124 2.26 -2.87 0.39
C VAL A 124 1.25 -2.77 -0.74
N TYR A 125 1.58 -3.42 -1.86
CA TYR A 125 0.72 -3.52 -3.04
C TYR A 125 0.52 -4.99 -3.42
N VAL A 126 -0.60 -5.27 -4.07
CA VAL A 126 -0.97 -6.62 -4.54
C VAL A 126 -1.43 -6.55 -5.99
N ALA A 127 -1.01 -7.52 -6.80
CA ALA A 127 -1.44 -7.70 -8.17
C ALA A 127 -1.69 -9.18 -8.50
N GLU A 128 -2.53 -9.41 -9.52
CA GLU A 128 -2.62 -10.71 -10.17
C GLU A 128 -1.30 -11.00 -10.95
N PRO A 129 -0.71 -12.20 -10.83
CA PRO A 129 0.44 -12.59 -11.62
C PRO A 129 0.04 -13.10 -13.01
N GLU A 130 0.87 -12.84 -14.02
CA GLU A 130 0.83 -13.59 -15.28
C GLU A 130 1.83 -14.76 -15.20
N GLY A 131 1.37 -15.86 -14.58
CA GLY A 131 2.23 -17.01 -14.27
C GLY A 131 3.30 -16.67 -13.23
N ASN A 132 4.57 -16.59 -13.66
CA ASN A 132 5.68 -16.13 -12.80
C ASN A 132 6.16 -14.72 -13.17
N LEU A 133 5.36 -14.02 -13.98
CA LEU A 133 5.64 -12.68 -14.43
C LEU A 133 4.70 -11.70 -13.74
N ALA A 134 5.10 -10.45 -13.69
CA ALA A 134 4.23 -9.38 -13.23
C ALA A 134 4.41 -8.12 -14.04
N ASP A 135 3.34 -7.33 -14.05
CA ASP A 135 3.33 -6.03 -14.69
C ASP A 135 4.41 -5.10 -14.11
N PRO A 136 4.87 -4.11 -14.88
CA PRO A 136 5.75 -3.08 -14.36
C PRO A 136 5.12 -2.26 -13.23
N ASP A 137 3.79 -2.14 -13.24
CA ASP A 137 3.03 -1.49 -12.18
C ASP A 137 2.98 -2.37 -10.91
N TYR A 138 2.86 -1.72 -9.75
CA TYR A 138 2.89 -2.43 -8.46
C TYR A 138 1.59 -3.14 -8.11
N GLY A 139 0.49 -2.83 -8.81
CA GLY A 139 -0.85 -3.30 -8.50
C GLY A 139 -1.61 -2.36 -7.57
N GLU A 140 -2.62 -2.92 -6.89
CA GLU A 140 -3.52 -2.20 -6.00
C GLU A 140 -2.87 -1.97 -4.63
N PHE A 141 -3.11 -0.79 -4.05
CA PHE A 141 -2.57 -0.45 -2.74
C PHE A 141 -3.37 -1.10 -1.61
N VAL A 142 -2.70 -1.84 -0.74
CA VAL A 142 -3.35 -2.60 0.34
C VAL A 142 -3.17 -1.92 1.71
N GLY A 143 -2.00 -1.34 1.95
CA GLY A 143 -1.72 -0.72 3.24
C GLY A 143 -0.28 -0.26 3.41
N SER A 144 0.00 0.32 4.57
CA SER A 144 1.33 0.74 4.98
C SER A 144 1.61 0.28 6.40
N GLU A 145 2.83 -0.15 6.67
CA GLU A 145 3.35 -0.22 8.04
C GLU A 145 4.03 1.10 8.36
N VAL A 146 3.74 1.65 9.55
CA VAL A 146 4.38 2.86 10.05
C VAL A 146 4.80 2.61 11.48
N ASP A 147 6.10 2.72 11.75
CA ASP A 147 6.62 2.81 13.11
C ASP A 147 7.12 4.23 13.39
N ILE A 148 6.60 4.80 14.48
CA ILE A 148 7.02 6.09 15.00
C ILE A 148 8.05 5.78 16.09
N ALA A 149 9.32 5.78 15.69
CA ALA A 149 10.53 5.65 16.52
C ALA A 149 10.26 5.67 18.03
N HIS A 150 10.27 4.50 18.65
CA HIS A 150 10.09 4.36 20.09
C HIS A 150 11.04 3.31 20.65
N PRO A 151 11.48 3.42 21.92
CA PRO A 151 12.40 2.45 22.49
C PRO A 151 11.83 1.03 22.45
N ARG A 152 12.49 0.13 21.71
CA ARG A 152 12.10 -1.27 21.60
C ARG A 152 12.94 -2.14 22.53
N ARG A 153 12.41 -3.29 22.98
CA ARG A 153 13.26 -4.31 23.59
C ARG A 153 14.00 -5.03 22.48
N ARG A 154 15.25 -5.40 22.75
CA ARG A 154 16.07 -6.13 21.79
C ARG A 154 15.39 -7.47 21.46
N GLY A 155 15.08 -7.68 20.19
CA GLY A 155 14.41 -8.89 19.69
C GLY A 155 12.89 -8.78 19.51
N ASP A 156 12.28 -7.61 19.75
CA ASP A 156 10.87 -7.40 19.43
C ASP A 156 10.68 -7.32 17.90
N THR A 157 9.97 -8.30 17.35
CA THR A 157 9.59 -8.37 15.93
C THR A 157 8.13 -7.98 15.75
N GLY A 158 7.87 -7.11 14.77
CA GLY A 158 6.52 -6.73 14.39
C GLY A 158 5.90 -7.67 13.36
N MET A 159 4.61 -7.49 13.12
CA MET A 159 3.88 -8.15 12.05
C MET A 159 2.73 -7.25 11.57
N LEU A 160 2.65 -7.06 10.26
CA LEU A 160 1.52 -6.38 9.61
C LEU A 160 0.55 -7.43 9.09
N LYS A 161 -0.74 -7.28 9.43
CA LYS A 161 -1.82 -8.12 8.92
C LYS A 161 -2.84 -7.27 8.16
N LEU A 162 -3.10 -7.61 6.92
CA LEU A 162 -4.01 -6.90 6.02
C LEU A 162 -5.07 -7.88 5.51
N GLY A 163 -6.35 -7.60 5.73
CA GLY A 163 -7.42 -8.37 5.10
C GLY A 163 -7.49 -8.03 3.62
N ILE A 164 -7.46 -9.05 2.76
CA ILE A 164 -7.37 -8.88 1.30
C ILE A 164 -8.52 -9.52 0.52
N THR A 165 -9.48 -10.19 1.16
CA THR A 165 -10.59 -10.87 0.48
C THR A 165 -11.31 -9.99 -0.54
N GLU A 166 -11.80 -8.82 -0.13
CA GLU A 166 -12.48 -7.88 -1.03
C GLU A 166 -11.55 -7.39 -2.15
N LEU A 167 -10.27 -7.13 -1.82
CA LEU A 167 -9.28 -6.66 -2.78
C LEU A 167 -8.98 -7.70 -3.86
N VAL A 168 -8.95 -8.99 -3.52
CA VAL A 168 -8.74 -10.07 -4.49
C VAL A 168 -9.86 -10.13 -5.51
N GLU A 169 -11.11 -9.93 -5.08
CA GLU A 169 -12.28 -9.81 -5.97
C GLU A 169 -12.15 -8.55 -6.87
N ASP A 170 -11.78 -7.41 -6.28
CA ASP A 170 -11.66 -6.13 -7.00
C ASP A 170 -10.59 -6.16 -8.12
N ILE A 171 -9.46 -6.83 -7.88
CA ILE A 171 -8.40 -7.00 -8.89
C ILE A 171 -8.65 -8.17 -9.85
N GLY A 172 -9.74 -8.93 -9.68
CA GLY A 172 -10.09 -10.07 -10.53
C GLY A 172 -9.23 -11.31 -10.34
N ALA A 173 -8.50 -11.43 -9.23
CA ALA A 173 -7.54 -12.51 -8.99
C ALA A 173 -8.14 -13.72 -8.25
N GLU A 174 -9.47 -13.90 -8.24
CA GLU A 174 -10.16 -14.97 -7.51
C GLU A 174 -9.65 -16.36 -7.90
N ASP A 175 -9.45 -16.58 -9.20
CA ASP A 175 -8.98 -17.85 -9.76
C ASP A 175 -7.45 -18.05 -9.68
N ALA A 176 -6.71 -17.03 -9.24
CA ALA A 176 -5.25 -17.06 -9.21
C ALA A 176 -4.71 -17.89 -8.02
N ASP A 177 -3.81 -18.83 -8.28
CA ASP A 177 -3.19 -19.67 -7.25
C ASP A 177 -2.19 -18.90 -6.37
N LYS A 178 -1.62 -17.84 -6.92
CA LYS A 178 -0.61 -16.99 -6.29
C LYS A 178 -0.95 -15.52 -6.51
N LEU A 179 -0.40 -14.66 -5.67
CA LEU A 179 -0.42 -13.21 -5.85
C LEU A 179 0.99 -12.66 -5.93
N VAL A 180 1.13 -11.52 -6.61
CA VAL A 180 2.34 -10.71 -6.55
C VAL A 180 2.17 -9.73 -5.40
N VAL A 181 3.01 -9.86 -4.38
CA VAL A 181 3.09 -8.89 -3.29
C VAL A 181 4.31 -8.00 -3.50
N THR A 182 4.08 -6.69 -3.55
CA THR A 182 5.14 -5.70 -3.72
C THR A 182 5.30 -4.87 -2.44
N LEU A 183 6.49 -4.93 -1.84
CA LEU A 183 6.88 -4.14 -0.68
C LEU A 183 7.73 -2.96 -1.13
N VAL A 184 7.28 -1.74 -0.85
CA VAL A 184 7.95 -0.50 -1.28
C VAL A 184 8.45 0.25 -0.05
N PRO A 185 9.78 0.30 0.20
CA PRO A 185 10.31 1.09 1.30
C PRO A 185 10.09 2.59 1.05
N ARG A 186 9.69 3.32 2.10
CA ARG A 186 9.47 4.78 2.04
C ARG A 186 10.40 5.55 2.97
N THR A 187 10.62 5.04 4.17
CA THR A 187 11.45 5.72 5.19
C THR A 187 12.01 4.69 6.15
N GLY A 188 13.24 4.88 6.61
CA GLY A 188 13.87 3.98 7.58
C GLY A 188 14.36 2.68 6.97
N GLN A 189 15.14 1.93 7.75
CA GLN A 189 15.61 0.59 7.40
C GLN A 189 14.74 -0.44 8.10
N VAL A 190 14.44 -1.53 7.40
CA VAL A 190 13.69 -2.66 7.96
C VAL A 190 14.18 -3.96 7.36
N ILE A 191 14.16 -5.01 8.18
CA ILE A 191 14.33 -6.39 7.75
C ILE A 191 12.96 -7.05 7.81
N ILE A 192 12.60 -7.74 6.74
CA ILE A 192 11.37 -8.51 6.63
C ILE A 192 11.73 -9.98 6.73
N GLY A 193 11.10 -10.69 7.67
CA GLY A 193 11.32 -12.11 7.89
C GLY A 193 10.59 -12.99 6.87
N GLY A 194 9.40 -12.60 6.43
CA GLY A 194 8.61 -13.36 5.47
C GLY A 194 7.31 -12.67 5.05
N VAL A 195 6.72 -13.19 3.98
CA VAL A 195 5.40 -12.76 3.47
C VAL A 195 4.59 -14.01 3.15
N TRP A 196 3.38 -14.12 3.69
CA TRP A 196 2.47 -15.25 3.45
C TRP A 196 1.01 -14.83 3.58
N ILE A 197 0.09 -15.67 3.11
CA ILE A 197 -1.35 -15.44 3.23
C ILE A 197 -1.92 -16.50 4.17
N GLU A 198 -2.62 -16.04 5.21
CA GLU A 198 -3.37 -16.87 6.14
C GLU A 198 -4.85 -16.88 5.78
N SER A 199 -5.51 -17.99 6.08
CA SER A 199 -6.96 -18.15 5.99
C SER A 199 -7.52 -18.13 7.41
N MET A 200 -8.47 -17.23 7.70
CA MET A 200 -9.09 -17.03 9.02
C MET A 200 -10.57 -17.37 9.07
#